data_AF-A0A1V5K2C2-F1
#
_entry.id   AF-A0A1V5K2C2-F1
#
_cell.length_a   1.000
_cell.length_b   1.000
_cell.length_c   1.000
_cell.angle_alpha   90.00
_cell.angle_beta   90.00
_cell.angle_gamma   90.00
#
_symmetry.space_group_name_H-M   'P 1'
#
loop_
_entity.id
_entity.type
_entity.pdbx_description
1 polymer ?
#
loop_
_entity_poly.entity_id
_entity_poly.type
_entity_poly.pdbx_seq_one_letter_code
_entity_poly.pdbx_strand_id
1 'polypeptide(L)'
;MLSNIANGRHGLPARTDIVYRGHDITDVELGGVKFRLFHPDGGKAYALSYKLQKFVEAMPGGSKPDVFLVGHYHSYCTVRVRNVHAIMVPGMQYNSDLFVRNYIEPVVGALILRIQTDAEGSLRSMTVEDLADYYVPEGQR
;
A
#
# COMPACT_ATOMS: atom_id res chain seq x y z
N MET A 1 -9.65 -22.18 7.11
CA MET A 1 -9.84 -20.82 6.53
C MET A 1 -9.19 -19.83 7.48
N LEU A 2 -8.31 -18.95 7.01
CA LEU A 2 -7.74 -17.89 7.85
C LEU A 2 -8.86 -16.89 8.20
N SER A 3 -9.07 -16.62 9.50
CA SER A 3 -10.09 -15.68 9.98
C SER A 3 -9.69 -14.24 9.67
N ASN A 4 -10.53 -13.52 8.95
CA ASN A 4 -10.37 -12.09 8.65
C ASN A 4 -11.77 -11.43 8.66
N ILE A 5 -11.84 -10.10 8.63
CA ILE A 5 -13.14 -9.40 8.74
C ILE A 5 -14.16 -9.81 7.66
N ALA A 6 -13.70 -10.18 6.45
CA ALA A 6 -14.57 -10.67 5.40
C ALA A 6 -15.09 -12.09 5.68
N ASN A 7 -14.30 -12.94 6.33
CA ASN A 7 -14.67 -14.31 6.71
C ASN A 7 -15.10 -14.45 8.19
N GLY A 8 -15.31 -13.34 8.90
CA GLY A 8 -15.50 -13.30 10.35
C GLY A 8 -14.16 -13.35 11.11
N ARG A 9 -13.97 -12.40 12.04
CA ARG A 9 -12.80 -12.34 12.93
C ARG A 9 -13.20 -11.73 14.28
N HIS A 10 -12.68 -12.28 15.38
CA HIS A 10 -12.89 -11.77 16.74
C HIS A 10 -14.37 -11.49 17.10
N GLY A 11 -15.29 -12.38 16.71
CA GLY A 11 -16.72 -12.24 17.01
C GLY A 11 -17.48 -11.27 16.11
N LEU A 12 -16.82 -10.66 15.11
CA LEU A 12 -17.50 -9.88 14.08
C LEU A 12 -18.11 -10.81 13.02
N PRO A 13 -19.34 -10.53 12.55
CA PRO A 13 -19.94 -11.27 11.45
C PRO A 13 -19.13 -11.08 10.16
N ALA A 14 -19.17 -12.10 9.31
CA ALA A 14 -18.58 -12.01 7.98
C ALA A 14 -19.22 -10.87 7.18
N ARG A 15 -18.38 -10.09 6.49
CA ARG A 15 -18.81 -9.02 5.58
C ARG A 15 -19.03 -9.59 4.19
N THR A 16 -20.29 -9.71 3.76
CA THR A 16 -20.66 -10.27 2.46
C THR A 16 -20.32 -9.35 1.28
N ASP A 17 -20.07 -8.07 1.55
CA ASP A 17 -19.67 -7.05 0.59
C ASP A 17 -18.16 -6.95 0.39
N ILE A 18 -17.36 -7.72 1.12
CA ILE A 18 -15.90 -7.74 1.02
C ILE A 18 -15.44 -9.11 0.53
N VAL A 19 -14.70 -9.13 -0.58
CA VAL A 19 -14.07 -10.34 -1.09
C VAL A 19 -12.65 -10.42 -0.54
N TYR A 20 -12.36 -11.42 0.28
CA TYR A 20 -11.01 -11.68 0.77
C TYR A 20 -10.09 -12.18 -0.36
N ARG A 21 -8.91 -11.56 -0.52
CA ARG A 21 -7.98 -11.84 -1.62
C ARG A 21 -6.62 -12.42 -1.20
N GLY A 22 -6.41 -12.66 0.09
CA GLY A 22 -5.14 -13.10 0.65
C GLY A 22 -4.74 -12.31 1.88
N HIS A 23 -3.76 -12.82 2.64
CA HIS A 23 -3.35 -12.22 3.91
C HIS A 23 -2.31 -11.11 3.69
N ASP A 24 -1.20 -11.46 3.05
CA ASP A 24 -0.05 -10.55 2.92
C ASP A 24 0.09 -9.98 1.52
N ILE A 25 -0.19 -10.77 0.48
CA ILE A 25 0.05 -10.38 -0.91
C ILE A 25 -1.11 -10.81 -1.80
N THR A 26 -1.49 -9.94 -2.72
CA THR A 26 -2.46 -10.29 -3.77
C THR A 26 -2.30 -9.40 -4.99
N ASP A 27 -2.70 -9.93 -6.15
CA ASP A 27 -2.79 -9.18 -7.39
C ASP A 27 -4.27 -8.91 -7.71
N VAL A 28 -4.58 -7.69 -8.11
CA VAL A 28 -5.90 -7.29 -8.61
C VAL A 28 -5.74 -6.58 -9.95
N GLU A 29 -6.67 -6.82 -10.86
CA GLU A 29 -6.67 -6.20 -12.19
C GLU A 29 -7.87 -5.28 -12.31
N LEU A 30 -7.62 -4.03 -12.70
CA LEU A 30 -8.65 -3.00 -12.85
C LEU A 30 -8.39 -2.23 -14.14
N GLY A 31 -9.31 -2.30 -15.09
CA GLY A 31 -9.19 -1.58 -16.37
C GLY A 31 -7.97 -1.97 -17.20
N GLY A 32 -7.50 -3.22 -17.12
CA GLY A 32 -6.30 -3.72 -17.80
C GLY A 32 -4.98 -3.45 -17.07
N VAL A 33 -5.02 -2.73 -15.94
CA VAL A 33 -3.84 -2.44 -15.12
C VAL A 33 -3.74 -3.46 -13.99
N LYS A 34 -2.56 -4.07 -13.86
CA LYS A 34 -2.27 -5.01 -12.80
C LYS A 34 -1.70 -4.30 -11.57
N PHE A 35 -2.44 -4.37 -10.48
CA PHE A 35 -2.02 -3.89 -9.17
C PHE A 35 -1.58 -5.07 -8.31
N ARG A 36 -0.50 -4.87 -7.57
CA ARG A 36 -0.12 -5.77 -6.48
C ARG A 36 -0.21 -5.04 -5.16
N LEU A 37 -0.98 -5.61 -4.25
CA LEU A 37 -1.08 -5.15 -2.87
C LEU A 37 -0.19 -6.04 -2.01
N PHE A 38 0.64 -5.44 -1.16
CA PHE A 38 1.56 -6.17 -0.31
C PHE A 38 1.70 -5.55 1.08
N HIS A 39 1.49 -6.37 2.10
CA HIS A 39 1.75 -6.10 3.50
C HIS A 39 2.92 -7.00 3.95
N PRO A 40 4.17 -6.51 3.79
CA PRO A 40 5.37 -7.27 4.14
C PRO A 40 5.56 -7.38 5.66
N ASP A 41 6.57 -8.15 6.05
CA ASP A 41 7.08 -8.19 7.42
C ASP A 41 8.37 -7.34 7.60
N GLY A 42 8.81 -7.17 8.84
CA GLY A 42 10.04 -6.49 9.27
C GLY A 42 9.92 -4.97 9.39
N GLY A 43 10.98 -4.31 9.88
CA GLY A 43 10.98 -2.86 10.13
C GLY A 43 11.20 -1.99 8.89
N LYS A 44 11.07 -0.66 9.04
CA LYS A 44 11.50 0.33 8.04
C LYS A 44 12.99 0.13 7.70
N ALA A 45 13.37 0.41 6.46
CA ALA A 45 14.79 0.50 6.08
C ALA A 45 15.31 1.93 6.31
N TYR A 46 16.63 2.08 6.42
CA TYR A 46 17.28 3.39 6.53
C TYR A 46 16.93 4.32 5.36
N ALA A 47 17.14 3.84 4.13
CA ALA A 47 16.71 4.56 2.94
C ALA A 47 15.26 4.17 2.61
N LEU A 48 14.37 5.15 2.54
CA LEU A 48 12.93 4.94 2.43
C LEU A 48 12.54 4.11 1.19
N SER A 49 13.17 4.36 0.05
CA SER A 49 12.89 3.66 -1.21
C SER A 49 13.52 2.27 -1.30
N TYR A 50 14.45 1.91 -0.41
CA TYR A 50 15.26 0.69 -0.52
C TYR A 50 14.41 -0.57 -0.62
N LYS A 51 13.40 -0.71 0.25
CA LYS A 51 12.55 -1.90 0.25
C LYS A 51 11.71 -2.02 -1.02
N LEU A 52 11.15 -0.91 -1.51
CA LEU A 52 10.40 -0.91 -2.78
C LEU A 52 11.28 -1.39 -3.94
N GLN A 53 12.51 -0.87 -4.03
CA GLN A 53 13.46 -1.28 -5.07
C GLN A 53 13.75 -2.78 -4.98
N LYS A 54 14.11 -3.28 -3.80
CA LYS A 54 14.47 -4.70 -3.62
C LYS A 54 13.31 -5.64 -3.88
N PHE A 55 12.09 -5.29 -3.47
CA PHE A 55 10.91 -6.10 -3.78
C PHE A 55 10.68 -6.18 -5.29
N VAL A 56 10.73 -5.07 -6.03
CA VAL A 56 10.53 -5.07 -7.48
C VAL A 56 11.67 -5.78 -8.21
N GLU A 57 12.91 -5.63 -7.76
CA GLU A 57 14.08 -6.33 -8.30
C GLU A 57 13.95 -7.84 -8.18
N ALA A 58 13.47 -8.34 -7.03
CA ALA A 58 13.29 -9.76 -6.75
C ALA A 58 12.15 -10.42 -7.54
N MET A 59 11.21 -9.65 -8.10
CA MET A 59 10.13 -10.21 -8.90
C MET A 59 10.68 -10.80 -10.22
N PRO A 60 10.26 -12.01 -10.61
CA PRO A 60 10.55 -12.57 -11.93
C PRO A 60 10.11 -11.68 -13.10
N GLY A 61 10.70 -11.88 -14.28
CA GLY A 61 10.19 -11.28 -15.52
C GLY A 61 8.77 -11.78 -15.82
N GLY A 62 7.90 -10.94 -16.36
CA GLY A 62 6.51 -11.29 -16.70
C GLY A 62 5.53 -11.35 -15.51
N SER A 63 5.99 -11.45 -14.26
CA SER A 63 5.12 -11.48 -13.09
C SER A 63 4.94 -10.12 -12.39
N LYS A 64 5.61 -9.08 -12.89
CA LYS A 64 5.60 -7.75 -12.28
C LYS A 64 4.24 -7.08 -12.47
N PRO A 65 3.72 -6.38 -11.45
CA PRO A 65 2.56 -5.52 -11.61
C PRO A 65 2.96 -4.23 -12.35
N ASP A 66 1.98 -3.52 -12.88
CA ASP A 66 2.17 -2.15 -13.36
C ASP A 66 2.30 -1.17 -12.18
N VAL A 67 1.49 -1.42 -11.14
CA VAL A 67 1.45 -0.64 -9.90
C VAL A 67 1.63 -1.55 -8.69
N PHE A 68 2.63 -1.26 -7.85
CA PHE A 68 2.94 -2.02 -6.65
C PHE A 68 2.72 -1.16 -5.41
N LEU A 69 1.71 -1.52 -4.61
CA LEU A 69 1.32 -0.80 -3.41
C LEU A 69 1.74 -1.58 -2.18
N VAL A 70 2.55 -0.96 -1.33
CA VAL A 70 3.14 -1.58 -0.14
C VAL A 70 2.68 -0.84 1.11
N GLY A 71 2.03 -1.56 2.02
CA GLY A 71 1.67 -1.07 3.35
C GLY A 71 2.77 -1.34 4.38
N HIS A 72 2.36 -1.67 5.60
CA HIS A 72 3.21 -2.06 6.75
C HIS A 72 4.08 -0.98 7.35
N TYR A 73 4.73 -0.18 6.52
CA TYR A 73 5.76 0.72 7.01
C TYR A 73 5.18 2.01 7.60
N HIS A 74 3.92 2.39 7.37
CA HIS A 74 3.41 3.70 7.82
C HIS A 74 4.34 4.85 7.39
N SER A 75 4.72 4.83 6.11
CA SER A 75 5.54 5.82 5.44
C SER A 75 5.00 6.04 4.03
N TYR A 76 5.33 7.18 3.42
CA TYR A 76 4.98 7.47 2.04
C TYR A 76 6.22 7.62 1.16
N CYS A 77 6.29 6.88 0.06
CA CYS A 77 7.38 6.96 -0.91
C CYS A 77 6.92 6.46 -2.26
N THR A 78 7.27 7.16 -3.34
CA THR A 78 7.00 6.71 -4.71
C THR A 78 8.31 6.58 -5.48
N VAL A 79 8.50 5.46 -6.17
CA VAL A 79 9.63 5.21 -7.06
C VAL A 79 9.20 4.43 -8.28
N ARG A 80 9.93 4.61 -9.40
CA ARG A 80 9.73 3.82 -10.61
C ARG A 80 10.94 2.91 -10.83
N VAL A 81 10.71 1.60 -10.77
CA VAL A 81 11.77 0.58 -10.81
C VAL A 81 11.35 -0.51 -11.79
N ARG A 82 12.18 -0.84 -12.77
CA ARG A 82 11.89 -1.88 -13.78
C ARG A 82 10.47 -1.76 -14.39
N ASN A 83 10.08 -0.54 -14.77
CA ASN A 83 8.76 -0.16 -15.30
C ASN A 83 7.56 -0.32 -14.36
N VAL A 84 7.79 -0.62 -13.08
CA VAL A 84 6.75 -0.69 -12.04
C VAL A 84 6.65 0.65 -11.32
N HIS A 85 5.44 1.17 -11.17
CA HIS A 85 5.16 2.25 -10.21
C HIS A 85 5.03 1.66 -8.81
N ALA A 86 6.08 1.77 -8.00
CA ALA A 86 6.11 1.23 -6.64
C ALA A 86 5.87 2.35 -5.61
N ILE A 87 4.90 2.14 -4.73
CA ILE A 87 4.43 3.14 -3.76
C ILE A 87 4.33 2.50 -2.38
N MET A 88 4.99 3.09 -1.38
CA MET A 88 4.64 2.86 0.03
C MET A 88 3.42 3.73 0.34
N VAL A 89 2.33 3.10 0.77
CA VAL A 89 1.07 3.79 1.06
C VAL A 89 1.10 4.26 2.54
N PRO A 90 0.76 5.53 2.82
CA PRO A 90 0.64 6.03 4.19
C PRO A 90 -0.41 5.24 5.00
N GLY A 91 -0.32 5.33 6.33
CA GLY A 91 -1.30 4.72 7.22
C GLY A 91 -2.45 5.67 7.52
N MET A 92 -3.64 5.16 7.78
CA MET A 92 -4.78 5.98 8.22
C MET A 92 -4.88 6.09 9.76
N GLN A 93 -3.92 5.55 10.49
CA GLN A 93 -3.91 5.52 11.95
C GLN A 93 -2.76 6.37 12.50
N TYR A 94 -3.09 7.34 13.34
CA TYR A 94 -2.11 8.09 14.13
C TYR A 94 -1.83 7.41 15.48
N ASN A 95 -0.78 7.89 16.14
CA ASN A 95 0.19 7.15 16.95
C ASN A 95 -0.37 6.07 17.93
N SER A 96 0.40 5.02 18.16
CA SER A 96 0.14 3.90 19.06
C SER A 96 1.42 3.50 19.80
N ASP A 97 1.32 2.78 20.91
CA ASP A 97 2.48 2.31 21.68
C ASP A 97 3.48 1.52 20.83
N LEU A 98 3.01 0.84 19.77
CA LEU A 98 3.88 0.11 18.85
C LEU A 98 4.84 1.06 18.12
N PHE A 99 4.36 2.21 17.65
CA PHE A 99 5.21 3.17 16.94
C PHE A 99 6.22 3.81 17.88
N VAL A 100 5.80 4.17 19.10
CA VAL A 100 6.70 4.69 20.14
C VAL A 100 7.80 3.69 20.46
N ARG A 101 7.44 2.42 20.70
CA ARG A 101 8.39 1.34 21.02
C ARG A 101 9.39 1.04 19.90
N ASN A 102 9.05 1.36 18.66
CA ASN A 102 9.90 1.11 17.49
C ASN A 102 10.55 2.38 16.92
N TYR A 103 10.43 3.53 17.62
CA TYR A 103 10.97 4.82 17.17
C TYR A 103 10.45 5.22 15.78
N ILE A 104 9.16 4.97 15.54
CA ILE A 104 8.50 5.26 14.26
C ILE A 104 7.64 6.51 14.42
N GLU A 105 7.90 7.51 13.58
CA GLU A 105 6.91 8.52 13.26
C GLU A 105 6.10 8.03 12.04
N PRO A 106 4.79 7.78 12.18
CA PRO A 106 3.96 7.32 11.08
C PRO A 106 3.56 8.51 10.18
N VAL A 107 3.64 8.31 8.86
CA VAL A 107 2.98 9.22 7.92
C VAL A 107 1.50 8.86 7.87
N VAL A 108 0.65 9.82 8.26
CA VAL A 108 -0.81 9.68 8.23
C VAL A 108 -1.39 10.30 6.98
N GLY A 109 -2.19 9.51 6.26
CA GLY A 109 -2.86 9.98 5.07
C GLY A 109 -3.43 8.86 4.22
N ALA A 110 -3.90 9.24 3.04
CA ALA A 110 -4.43 8.35 2.02
C ALA A 110 -3.96 8.80 0.64
N LEU A 111 -4.08 7.93 -0.36
CA LEU A 111 -3.71 8.26 -1.74
C LEU A 111 -4.92 8.12 -2.66
N ILE A 112 -5.09 9.08 -3.57
CA ILE A 112 -5.96 8.92 -4.73
C ILE A 112 -5.06 8.71 -5.96
N LEU A 113 -5.20 7.55 -6.59
CA LEU A 113 -4.52 7.23 -7.84
C LEU A 113 -5.45 7.48 -9.02
N ARG A 114 -5.05 8.35 -9.94
CA ARG A 114 -5.76 8.54 -11.21
C ARG A 114 -4.92 7.95 -12.31
N ILE A 115 -5.45 6.93 -12.99
CA ILE A 115 -4.73 6.16 -14.00
C ILE A 115 -5.48 6.27 -15.32
N GLN A 116 -4.74 6.54 -16.39
CA GLN A 116 -5.25 6.52 -17.75
C GLN A 116 -4.65 5.33 -18.48
N THR A 117 -5.51 4.56 -19.13
CA THR A 117 -5.15 3.43 -19.99
C THR A 117 -5.43 3.76 -21.44
N ASP A 118 -4.77 3.07 -22.36
CA ASP A 118 -5.17 3.07 -23.76
C ASP A 118 -6.33 2.10 -24.04
N ALA A 119 -6.71 1.99 -25.32
CA ALA A 119 -7.79 1.12 -25.78
C ALA A 119 -7.48 -0.37 -25.53
N GLU A 120 -6.20 -0.73 -25.45
CA GLU A 120 -5.71 -2.07 -25.19
C GLU A 120 -5.57 -2.37 -23.68
N GLY A 121 -5.88 -1.41 -22.81
CA GLY A 121 -5.82 -1.55 -21.35
C GLY A 121 -4.43 -1.29 -20.74
N SER A 122 -3.45 -0.85 -21.53
CA SER A 122 -2.09 -0.58 -21.05
C SER A 122 -2.01 0.77 -20.34
N LEU A 123 -1.29 0.82 -19.21
CA LEU A 123 -1.08 2.04 -18.43
C LEU A 123 -0.31 3.10 -19.25
N ARG A 124 -0.92 4.28 -19.45
CA ARG A 124 -0.33 5.42 -20.16
C ARG A 124 0.17 6.50 -19.23
N SER A 125 -0.63 6.86 -18.24
CA SER A 125 -0.26 7.87 -17.24
C SER A 125 -0.85 7.51 -15.89
N MET A 126 -0.19 7.97 -14.83
CA MET A 126 -0.69 7.87 -13.47
C MET A 126 -0.33 9.13 -12.70
N THR A 127 -1.31 9.71 -12.02
CA THR A 127 -1.07 10.73 -11.00
C THR A 127 -1.34 10.16 -9.61
N VAL A 128 -0.55 10.62 -8.64
CA VAL A 128 -0.67 10.25 -7.23
C VAL A 128 -1.00 11.53 -6.49
N GLU A 129 -2.22 11.62 -6.00
CA GLU A 129 -2.68 12.71 -5.13
C GLU A 129 -2.52 12.26 -3.68
N ASP A 130 -1.67 12.95 -2.94
CA ASP A 130 -1.39 12.69 -1.53
C ASP A 130 -2.38 13.47 -0.65
N LEU A 131 -3.24 12.74 0.05
CA LEU A 131 -4.15 13.27 1.05
C LEU A 131 -3.48 13.14 2.41
N ALA A 132 -2.50 14.01 2.64
CA ALA A 132 -1.78 14.07 3.91
C ALA A 132 -2.63 14.76 4.97
N ASP A 133 -2.87 14.06 6.08
CA ASP A 133 -3.43 14.66 7.28
C ASP A 133 -2.31 14.85 8.30
N TYR A 134 -2.01 16.11 8.60
CA TYR A 134 -1.17 16.43 9.75
C TYR A 134 -2.05 16.43 10.99
N TYR A 135 -1.70 15.61 11.98
CA TYR A 135 -2.29 15.72 13.31
C TYR A 135 -1.93 17.10 13.88
N VAL A 136 -2.94 17.97 14.01
CA VAL A 136 -2.82 19.22 14.77
C VAL A 136 -3.39 18.93 16.16
N PRO A 137 -2.57 18.96 17.23
CA PRO A 137 -3.08 18.86 18.59
C PRO A 137 -4.14 19.95 18.83
N GLU A 138 -5.21 19.60 19.54
CA GLU A 138 -6.20 20.61 19.95
C GLU A 138 -5.49 21.78 20.67
N GLY A 139 -5.75 23.02 20.23
CA GLY A 139 -5.23 24.25 20.85
C GLY A 139 -4.01 24.91 20.20
N GLN A 140 -3.56 24.47 19.01
CA GLN A 140 -2.43 25.09 18.28
C GLN A 140 -2.80 25.76 16.94
N ARG A 141 -4.01 26.32 16.80
CA ARG A 141 -4.38 27.20 15.68
C ARG A 141 -4.56 28.63 16.12
#